data_AF-A0A7C9RWG8-F1
#
_entry.id   AF-A0A7C9RWG8-F1
#
_cell.length_a   1.000
_cell.length_b   1.000
_cell.length_c   1.000
_cell.angle_alpha   90.00
_cell.angle_beta   90.00
_cell.angle_gamma   90.00
#
_symmetry.space_group_name_H-M   'P 1'
#
loop_
_entity.id
_entity.type
_entity.pdbx_description
1 polymer ?
#
loop_
_entity_poly.entity_id
_entity_poly.type
_entity_poly.pdbx_seq_one_letter_code
_entity_poly.pdbx_strand_id
1 'polypeptide(L)'
;MTRRMAVDDTFSAFANAIDVSHEICEDKGTRAERTEALRALVRIADTEYFDDKLDYAFDLLDLVAVLVETSEPEAVELGFRLLQLERSPRVVRHAVGIVTRGSQEESKAFGEYLALVGEDQTRSCVEEALAHRAR
;
A
#
# COMPACT_ATOMS: atom_id res chain seq x y z
N MET A 1 11.66 12.84 37.35
CA MET A 1 11.85 13.59 36.08
C MET A 1 11.16 12.79 34.99
N THR A 2 9.96 13.20 34.59
CA THR A 2 9.09 12.49 33.64
C THR A 2 9.68 12.63 32.24
N ARG A 3 10.14 11.52 31.65
CA ARG A 3 10.59 11.46 30.26
C ARG A 3 9.37 11.78 29.38
N ARG A 4 9.41 12.90 28.69
CA ARG A 4 8.37 13.30 27.72
C ARG A 4 8.40 12.31 26.56
N MET A 5 7.55 11.29 26.59
CA MET A 5 7.14 10.52 25.41
C MET A 5 6.24 11.42 24.57
N ALA A 6 6.82 12.44 23.93
CA ALA A 6 6.20 13.04 22.76
C ALA A 6 6.48 12.05 21.62
N VAL A 7 5.54 11.13 21.40
CA VAL A 7 5.55 10.27 20.22
C VAL A 7 5.53 11.21 19.01
N ASP A 8 6.58 11.17 18.20
CA ASP A 8 6.68 11.98 16.99
C ASP A 8 5.56 11.55 16.02
N ASP A 9 4.64 12.47 15.71
CA ASP A 9 3.46 12.21 14.86
C ASP A 9 3.60 12.85 13.47
N THR A 10 4.79 13.34 13.16
CA THR A 10 5.08 14.09 11.93
C THR A 10 4.75 13.26 10.69
N PHE A 11 5.10 11.98 10.70
CA PHE A 11 4.89 11.08 9.56
C PHE A 11 3.42 10.71 9.35
N SER A 12 2.64 10.59 10.43
CA SER A 12 1.18 10.38 10.33
C SER A 12 0.50 11.60 9.68
N ALA A 13 0.93 12.81 10.05
CA ALA A 13 0.41 14.03 9.45
C ALA A 13 0.75 14.13 7.95
N PHE A 14 1.95 13.69 7.55
CA PHE A 14 2.33 13.60 6.13
C PHE A 14 1.53 12.54 5.37
N ALA A 15 1.33 11.36 5.94
CA ALA A 15 0.53 10.29 5.33
C ALA A 15 -0.91 10.77 5.06
N ASN A 16 -1.54 11.40 6.05
CA ASN A 16 -2.89 11.96 5.90
C ASN A 16 -2.94 13.07 4.83
N ALA A 17 -1.96 13.98 4.80
CA ALA A 17 -1.92 15.03 3.78
C ALA A 17 -1.80 14.48 2.35
N ILE A 18 -1.07 13.38 2.17
CA ILE A 18 -0.97 12.70 0.88
C ILE A 18 -2.29 12.00 0.53
N ASP A 19 -2.97 11.39 1.49
CA ASP A 19 -4.27 10.75 1.25
C ASP A 19 -5.32 11.75 0.78
N VAL A 20 -5.59 12.79 1.58
CA VAL A 20 -6.63 13.80 1.29
C VAL A 20 -6.35 14.65 0.05
N SER A 21 -5.10 14.66 -0.45
CA SER A 21 -4.74 15.42 -1.65
C SER A 21 -5.09 14.70 -2.96
N HIS A 22 -5.57 13.45 -2.93
CA HIS A 22 -5.88 12.66 -4.13
C HIS A 22 -6.74 13.42 -5.16
N GLU A 23 -7.87 13.98 -4.73
CA GLU A 23 -8.80 14.69 -5.63
C GLU A 23 -8.20 16.02 -6.13
N ILE A 24 -7.43 16.69 -5.26
CA ILE A 24 -6.89 18.02 -5.54
C ILE A 24 -5.64 17.94 -6.43
N CYS A 25 -4.91 16.82 -6.41
CA CYS A 25 -3.68 16.65 -7.16
C CYS A 25 -3.91 16.50 -8.67
N GLU A 26 -5.04 15.94 -9.09
CA GLU A 26 -5.44 15.92 -10.50
C GLU A 26 -5.72 17.34 -11.00
N ASP A 27 -6.54 18.08 -10.25
CA ASP A 27 -6.90 19.47 -10.59
C ASP A 27 -5.70 20.41 -10.62
N LYS A 28 -4.68 20.14 -9.80
CA LYS A 28 -3.45 20.96 -9.72
C LYS A 28 -2.29 20.43 -10.55
N GLY A 29 -2.43 19.27 -11.20
CA GLY A 29 -1.36 18.63 -11.95
C GLY A 29 -0.15 18.22 -11.09
N THR A 30 -0.34 17.92 -9.80
CA THR A 30 0.74 17.58 -8.85
C THR A 30 0.81 16.10 -8.49
N ARG A 31 0.28 15.23 -9.37
CA ARG A 31 0.26 13.77 -9.19
C ARG A 31 1.68 13.19 -9.01
N ALA A 32 2.67 13.73 -9.73
CA ALA A 32 4.05 13.28 -9.66
C ALA A 32 4.69 13.59 -8.29
N GLU A 33 4.48 14.81 -7.79
CA GLU A 33 4.98 15.25 -6.48
C GLU A 33 4.33 14.48 -5.33
N ARG A 34 3.02 14.19 -5.44
CA ARG A 34 2.32 13.31 -4.50
C ARG A 34 2.92 11.90 -4.48
N THR A 35 3.27 11.38 -5.65
CA THR A 35 3.94 10.08 -5.80
C THR A 35 5.34 10.08 -5.18
N GLU A 36 6.12 11.15 -5.36
CA GLU A 36 7.44 11.27 -4.73
C GLU A 36 7.37 11.41 -3.21
N ALA A 37 6.40 12.18 -2.70
CA ALA A 37 6.16 12.31 -1.26
C ALA A 37 5.80 10.95 -0.63
N LEU A 38 4.97 10.17 -1.34
CA LEU A 38 4.66 8.79 -0.97
C LEU A 38 5.92 7.92 -0.93
N ARG A 39 6.70 7.91 -2.01
CA ARG A 39 7.95 7.12 -2.08
C ARG A 39 8.90 7.47 -0.94
N ALA A 40 8.96 8.74 -0.55
CA ALA A 40 9.76 9.19 0.59
C ALA A 40 9.23 8.63 1.92
N LEU A 41 7.93 8.67 2.18
CA LEU A 41 7.34 8.11 3.40
C LEU A 41 7.60 6.60 3.53
N VAL A 42 7.46 5.85 2.44
CA VAL A 42 7.77 4.41 2.43
C VAL A 42 9.23 4.15 2.79
N ARG A 43 10.18 4.90 2.23
CA ARG A 43 11.60 4.74 2.55
C ARG A 43 11.89 5.02 4.03
N ILE A 44 11.19 5.97 4.64
CA ILE A 44 11.35 6.30 6.05
C ILE A 44 10.71 5.21 6.93
N ALA A 45 9.54 4.70 6.53
CA ALA A 45 8.88 3.54 7.14
C ALA A 45 9.77 2.29 7.18
N ASP A 46 10.61 2.11 6.16
CA ASP A 46 11.56 0.99 6.07
C ASP A 46 12.75 1.11 7.04
N THR A 47 13.05 2.33 7.52
CA THR A 47 14.25 2.60 8.35
C THR A 47 13.95 2.94 9.82
N GLU A 48 12.75 3.41 10.13
CA GLU A 48 12.37 3.89 11.46
C GLU A 48 11.27 3.00 12.07
N TYR A 49 11.34 2.76 13.39
CA TYR A 49 10.28 2.03 14.09
C TYR A 49 9.11 2.96 14.36
N PHE A 50 8.04 2.77 13.62
CA PHE A 50 6.74 3.37 13.91
C PHE A 50 6.04 2.48 14.94
N ASP A 51 5.80 3.01 16.14
CA ASP A 51 4.88 2.40 17.12
C ASP A 51 3.45 2.31 16.49
N ASP A 52 2.45 1.76 17.19
CA ASP A 52 1.02 1.48 16.82
C ASP A 52 0.29 2.43 15.82
N LYS A 53 0.86 3.57 15.45
CA LYS A 53 0.39 4.54 14.46
C LYS A 53 0.65 4.18 12.99
N LEU A 54 1.39 3.10 12.70
CA LEU A 54 1.39 2.50 11.35
C LEU A 54 -0.05 2.14 10.92
N ASP A 55 -0.92 1.74 11.86
CA ASP A 55 -2.37 1.49 11.60
C ASP A 55 -3.12 2.69 11.02
N TYR A 56 -2.65 3.91 11.30
CA TYR A 56 -3.17 5.17 10.76
C TYR A 56 -2.45 5.60 9.48
N ALA A 57 -1.17 5.25 9.32
CA ALA A 57 -0.41 5.48 8.09
C ALA A 57 -0.79 4.47 6.99
N PHE A 58 -1.40 3.33 7.31
CA PHE A 58 -1.83 2.28 6.38
C PHE A 58 -3.01 2.65 5.47
N ASP A 59 -3.45 3.92 5.45
CA ASP A 59 -4.09 4.49 4.24
C ASP A 59 -3.08 4.66 3.07
N LEU A 60 -1.79 4.39 3.32
CA LEU A 60 -0.78 3.95 2.34
C LEU A 60 -1.29 2.81 1.43
N LEU A 61 -2.24 2.00 1.89
CA LEU A 61 -2.79 0.85 1.17
C LEU A 61 -3.86 1.22 0.14
N ASP A 62 -4.56 2.35 0.31
CA ASP A 62 -5.33 2.99 -0.78
C ASP A 62 -4.38 3.69 -1.76
N LEU A 63 -3.21 4.13 -1.30
CA LEU A 63 -2.14 4.65 -2.12
C LEU A 63 -1.46 3.60 -3.02
N VAL A 64 -1.33 2.34 -2.59
CA VAL A 64 -0.82 1.28 -3.49
C VAL A 64 -1.79 1.01 -4.64
N ALA A 65 -3.10 1.15 -4.41
CA ALA A 65 -4.09 1.05 -5.47
C ALA A 65 -3.96 2.18 -6.51
N VAL A 66 -3.62 3.41 -6.09
CA VAL A 66 -3.30 4.53 -7.00
C VAL A 66 -1.98 4.32 -7.74
N LEU A 67 -0.98 3.73 -7.06
CA LEU A 67 0.30 3.37 -7.67
C LEU A 67 0.11 2.37 -8.82
N VAL A 68 -0.80 1.40 -8.71
CA VAL A 68 -1.08 0.46 -9.81
C VAL A 68 -1.45 1.18 -11.11
N GLU A 69 -2.22 2.27 -11.04
CA GLU A 69 -2.61 3.04 -12.22
C GLU A 69 -1.44 3.79 -12.89
N THR A 70 -0.35 4.00 -12.13
CA THR A 70 0.74 4.89 -12.52
C THR A 70 2.05 4.12 -12.77
N SER A 71 2.30 3.05 -12.01
CA SER A 71 3.43 2.13 -12.08
C SER A 71 3.10 0.81 -11.35
N GLU A 72 2.61 -0.17 -12.11
CA GLU A 72 2.26 -1.51 -11.59
C GLU A 72 3.45 -2.27 -10.98
N PRO A 73 4.68 -2.27 -11.56
CA PRO A 73 5.82 -2.95 -10.98
C PRO A 73 6.20 -2.42 -9.59
N GLU A 74 6.15 -1.10 -9.41
CA GLU A 74 6.43 -0.47 -8.12
C GLU A 74 5.33 -0.76 -7.09
N ALA A 75 4.07 -0.78 -7.53
CA ALA A 75 2.95 -1.14 -6.67
C ALA A 75 3.11 -2.58 -6.14
N VAL A 76 3.50 -3.52 -7.01
CA VAL A 76 3.78 -4.92 -6.66
C VAL A 76 4.98 -5.03 -5.71
N GLU A 77 6.09 -4.35 -5.99
CA GLU A 77 7.26 -4.33 -5.11
C GLU A 77 6.89 -3.82 -3.71
N LEU A 78 6.12 -2.72 -3.64
CA LEU A 78 5.65 -2.17 -2.39
C LEU A 78 4.71 -3.14 -1.67
N GLY A 79 3.77 -3.76 -2.38
CA GLY A 79 2.89 -4.80 -1.84
C GLY A 79 3.68 -5.95 -1.20
N PHE A 80 4.76 -6.41 -1.84
CA PHE A 80 5.65 -7.42 -1.28
C PHE A 80 6.34 -6.95 0.01
N ARG A 81 6.89 -5.74 0.03
CA ARG A 81 7.56 -5.20 1.23
C ARG A 81 6.59 -5.08 2.40
N LEU A 82 5.37 -4.60 2.16
CA LEU A 82 4.35 -4.47 3.21
C LEU A 82 3.95 -5.83 3.78
N LEU A 83 3.79 -6.86 2.94
CA LEU A 83 3.52 -8.24 3.40
C LEU A 83 4.68 -8.88 4.18
N GLN A 84 5.92 -8.44 3.95
CA GLN A 84 7.07 -8.90 4.71
C GLN A 84 7.15 -8.23 6.09
N LEU A 85 6.76 -6.95 6.17
CA LEU A 85 6.71 -6.20 7.42
C LEU A 85 5.55 -6.66 8.30
N GLU A 86 4.35 -6.82 7.72
CA GLU A 86 3.14 -7.16 8.45
C GLU A 86 2.19 -8.05 7.65
N ARG A 87 1.80 -9.19 8.22
CA ARG A 87 0.84 -10.14 7.60
C ARG A 87 -0.53 -10.07 8.25
N SER A 88 -1.06 -8.87 8.42
CA SER A 88 -2.43 -8.72 8.93
C SER A 88 -3.46 -8.93 7.81
N PRO A 89 -4.68 -9.39 8.15
CA PRO A 89 -5.78 -9.52 7.18
C PRO A 89 -6.06 -8.24 6.38
N ARG A 90 -5.73 -7.06 6.96
CA ARG A 90 -5.84 -5.76 6.29
C ARG A 90 -4.84 -5.65 5.14
N VAL A 91 -3.53 -5.79 5.39
CA VAL A 91 -2.48 -5.73 4.36
C VAL A 91 -2.77 -6.70 3.21
N VAL A 92 -3.24 -7.89 3.55
CA VAL A 92 -3.58 -8.91 2.56
C VAL A 92 -4.75 -8.49 1.66
N ARG A 93 -5.84 -7.93 2.20
CA ARG A 93 -6.97 -7.44 1.38
C ARG A 93 -6.53 -6.39 0.36
N HIS A 94 -5.57 -5.55 0.70
CA HIS A 94 -5.04 -4.53 -0.22
C HIS A 94 -4.05 -5.10 -1.23
N ALA A 95 -3.25 -6.09 -0.85
CA ALA A 95 -2.45 -6.86 -1.79
C ALA A 95 -3.35 -7.52 -2.86
N VAL A 96 -4.53 -8.03 -2.48
CA VAL A 96 -5.56 -8.44 -3.44
C VAL A 96 -6.02 -7.27 -4.31
N GLY A 97 -6.20 -6.08 -3.74
CA GLY A 97 -6.54 -4.87 -4.49
C GLY A 97 -5.54 -4.49 -5.60
N ILE A 98 -4.25 -4.79 -5.43
CA ILE A 98 -3.22 -4.65 -6.48
C ILE A 98 -3.47 -5.65 -7.61
N VAL A 99 -3.73 -6.91 -7.25
CA VAL A 99 -4.05 -7.98 -8.19
C VAL A 99 -5.32 -7.67 -8.97
N THR A 100 -6.35 -7.12 -8.33
CA THR A 100 -7.61 -6.76 -8.99
C THR A 100 -7.44 -5.62 -9.99
N ARG A 101 -6.63 -4.61 -9.67
CA ARG A 101 -6.49 -3.38 -10.46
C ARG A 101 -5.40 -3.45 -11.54
N GLY A 102 -4.39 -4.29 -11.34
CA GLY A 102 -3.31 -4.43 -12.30
C GLY A 102 -3.81 -4.96 -13.64
N SER A 103 -2.98 -4.88 -14.68
CA SER A 103 -3.22 -5.51 -15.98
C SER A 103 -2.00 -6.28 -16.52
N GLN A 104 -0.83 -6.15 -15.88
CA GLN A 104 0.43 -6.73 -16.33
C GLN A 104 0.75 -8.06 -15.63
N GLU A 105 1.82 -8.72 -16.09
CA GLU A 105 2.24 -10.04 -15.60
C GLU A 105 2.73 -9.95 -14.14
N GLU A 106 3.24 -8.80 -13.73
CA GLU A 106 3.72 -8.53 -12.37
C GLU A 106 2.60 -8.66 -11.34
N SER A 107 1.44 -8.02 -11.54
CA SER A 107 0.31 -8.17 -10.60
C SER A 107 -0.28 -9.57 -10.63
N LYS A 108 -0.17 -10.28 -11.76
CA LYS A 108 -0.62 -11.67 -11.87
C LYS A 108 0.29 -12.60 -11.08
N ALA A 109 1.60 -12.51 -11.27
CA ALA A 109 2.59 -13.26 -10.48
C ALA A 109 2.47 -12.95 -8.98
N PHE A 110 2.19 -11.69 -8.64
CA PHE A 110 1.91 -11.30 -7.26
C PHE A 110 0.64 -11.95 -6.71
N GLY A 111 -0.42 -12.06 -7.51
CA GLY A 111 -1.63 -12.80 -7.15
C GLY A 111 -1.33 -14.28 -6.93
N GLU A 112 -0.60 -14.93 -7.83
CA GLU A 112 -0.20 -16.33 -7.66
C GLU A 112 0.59 -16.55 -6.36
N TYR A 113 1.50 -15.63 -6.02
CA TYR A 113 2.19 -15.63 -4.74
C TYR A 113 1.22 -15.55 -3.55
N LEU A 114 0.28 -14.59 -3.56
CA LEU A 114 -0.71 -14.41 -2.49
C LEU A 114 -1.59 -15.63 -2.29
N ALA A 115 -1.99 -16.31 -3.38
CA ALA A 115 -2.76 -17.55 -3.30
C ALA A 115 -1.97 -18.70 -2.65
N LEU A 116 -0.65 -18.73 -2.88
CA LEU A 116 0.25 -19.73 -2.32
C LEU A 116 0.53 -19.50 -0.83
N VAL A 117 0.77 -18.25 -0.41
CA VAL A 117 1.17 -17.92 0.96
C VAL A 117 0.02 -17.52 1.87
N GLY A 118 -1.14 -17.18 1.29
CA GLY A 118 -2.31 -16.72 1.99
C GLY A 118 -3.13 -17.82 2.64
N GLU A 119 -3.82 -17.47 3.72
CA GLU A 119 -4.84 -18.30 4.35
C GLU A 119 -6.07 -18.45 3.44
N ASP A 120 -6.99 -19.35 3.79
CA ASP A 120 -8.10 -19.74 2.91
C ASP A 120 -8.98 -18.56 2.45
N GLN A 121 -9.15 -17.55 3.30
CA GLN A 121 -9.89 -16.33 2.94
C GLN A 121 -9.15 -15.47 1.91
N THR A 122 -7.83 -15.33 2.07
CA THR A 122 -6.95 -14.65 1.11
C THR A 122 -6.95 -15.35 -0.24
N ARG A 123 -6.80 -16.68 -0.20
CA ARG A 123 -6.79 -17.50 -1.42
C ARG A 123 -8.08 -17.33 -2.21
N SER A 124 -9.22 -17.39 -1.53
CA SER A 124 -10.53 -17.19 -2.16
C SER A 124 -10.67 -15.82 -2.81
N CYS A 125 -10.24 -14.74 -2.13
CA CYS A 125 -10.31 -13.38 -2.69
C CYS A 125 -9.38 -13.18 -3.89
N VAL A 126 -8.19 -13.78 -3.87
CA VAL A 126 -7.23 -13.69 -4.99
C VAL A 126 -7.71 -14.49 -6.20
N GLU A 127 -8.21 -15.70 -5.99
CA GLU A 127 -8.77 -16.54 -7.05
C GLU A 127 -9.95 -15.85 -7.74
N GLU A 128 -10.84 -15.21 -6.98
CA GLU A 128 -11.94 -14.42 -7.51
C GLU A 128 -11.42 -13.22 -8.33
N ALA A 129 -10.44 -12.47 -7.81
CA ALA A 129 -9.83 -11.35 -8.52
C ALA A 129 -9.17 -11.77 -9.86
N LEU A 130 -8.44 -12.87 -9.87
CA LEU A 130 -7.81 -13.42 -11.08
C LEU A 130 -8.85 -13.95 -12.07
N ALA A 131 -9.92 -14.59 -11.59
CA ALA A 131 -11.01 -15.08 -12.43
C ALA A 131 -11.83 -13.96 -13.09
N HIS A 132 -11.96 -12.81 -12.43
CA HIS A 132 -12.60 -11.63 -13.01
C HIS A 132 -11.77 -10.96 -14.11
N ARG A 133 -10.43 -11.11 -14.10
CA ARG A 133 -9.53 -10.58 -15.14
C ARG A 133 -9.47 -11.43 -16.41
N ALA A 134 -9.88 -12.70 -16.35
CA ALA A 134 -9.86 -13.61 -17.48
C ALA A 134 -11.09 -13.48 -18.42
N ARG A 135 -11.98 -12.51 -18.17
CA ARG A 135 -13.19 -12.25 -18.97
C ARG A 135 -13.07 -10.94 -19.73
#